data_AF-A0A376RSX0-F1
#
_entry.id   AF-A0A376RSX0-F1
#
_cell.length_a   1.000
_cell.length_b   1.000
_cell.length_c   1.000
_cell.angle_alpha   90.00
_cell.angle_beta   90.00
_cell.angle_gamma   90.00
#
_symmetry.space_group_name_H-M   'P 1'
#
loop_
_entity.id
_entity.type
_entity.pdbx_description
1 polymer ?
#
loop_
_entity_poly.entity_id
_entity_poly.type
_entity_poly.pdbx_seq_one_letter_code
_entity_poly.pdbx_strand_id
1 'polypeptide(L)' 'MPIVDPQGFDALNLFPLQINPHFTNALPEGHKGETREQRIRETAGRRARTDDYWSTGR' A
#
# COMPACT_ATOMS: atom_id res chain seq x y z
N MET A 1 -10.67 6.75 10.41
CA MET A 1 -9.55 7.62 9.99
C MET A 1 -10.11 8.98 9.62
N PRO A 2 -9.46 10.09 9.97
CA PRO A 2 -9.89 11.42 9.52
C PRO A 2 -9.85 11.50 7.99
N ILE A 3 -10.86 12.12 7.39
CA ILE A 3 -10.96 12.33 5.95
C ILE A 3 -10.47 13.75 5.67
N VAL A 4 -9.15 13.90 5.59
CA VAL A 4 -8.46 15.18 5.38
C VAL A 4 -7.26 14.97 4.46
N ASP A 5 -6.84 16.02 3.76
CA ASP A 5 -5.59 16.00 3.00
C ASP A 5 -4.38 16.12 3.97
N PRO A 6 -3.50 15.11 4.04
CA PRO A 6 -2.32 15.15 4.89
C PRO A 6 -1.16 16.00 4.36
N GLN A 7 -1.28 16.63 3.17
CA GLN A 7 -0.20 17.37 2.49
C GLN A 7 0.98 16.47 2.05
N GLY A 8 0.74 15.17 1.88
CA GLY A 8 1.74 14.16 1.48
C GLY A 8 1.49 12.80 2.12
N PHE A 9 2.09 11.74 1.57
CA PHE A 9 1.96 10.37 2.10
C PHE A 9 3.22 9.83 2.79
N ASP A 10 4.24 10.67 2.94
CA ASP A 10 5.42 10.33 3.71
C ASP A 10 5.07 10.19 5.20
N ALA A 11 5.76 9.27 5.86
CA ALA A 11 5.55 8.94 7.27
C ALA A 11 6.91 8.89 8.00
N LEU A 12 6.93 8.34 9.21
CA LEU A 12 8.12 8.35 10.08
C LEU A 12 9.34 7.56 9.56
N ASN A 13 9.15 6.69 8.54
CA ASN A 13 10.20 5.85 7.96
C ASN A 13 11.00 4.99 8.98
N LEU A 14 10.35 4.60 10.09
CA LEU A 14 10.98 3.80 11.16
C LEU A 14 11.01 2.30 10.83
N PHE A 15 10.14 1.85 9.93
CA PHE A 15 10.05 0.46 9.51
C PHE A 15 10.08 0.41 7.97
N PRO A 16 10.96 -0.40 7.37
CA PRO A 16 11.26 -0.30 5.94
C PRO A 16 10.20 -0.92 5.03
N LEU A 17 9.24 -1.68 5.58
CA LEU A 17 8.17 -2.31 4.81
C LEU A 17 6.83 -1.61 5.04
N GLN A 18 5.97 -1.61 4.02
CA GLN A 18 4.61 -1.07 4.14
C GLN A 18 3.71 -2.05 4.91
N ILE A 19 3.02 -1.55 5.92
CA ILE A 19 2.10 -2.35 6.74
C ILE A 19 0.67 -2.11 6.24
N ASN A 20 -0.08 -3.20 6.01
CA ASN A 20 -1.50 -3.14 5.71
C ASN A 20 -2.31 -3.56 6.95
N PRO A 21 -2.73 -2.61 7.82
CA PRO A 21 -3.47 -2.94 9.03
C PRO A 21 -4.89 -3.43 8.71
N HIS A 22 -5.48 -4.14 9.68
CA HIS A 22 -6.81 -4.75 9.55
C HIS A 22 -6.95 -5.57 8.25
N PHE A 23 -5.94 -6.38 7.93
CA PHE A 23 -5.95 -7.19 6.74
C PHE A 23 -7.06 -8.25 6.82
N THR A 24 -7.96 -8.22 5.85
CA THR A 24 -8.89 -9.30 5.54
C THR A 24 -9.10 -9.30 4.03
N ASN A 25 -9.07 -10.49 3.43
CA ASN A 25 -9.40 -10.66 2.02
C ASN A 25 -10.86 -11.08 1.82
N ALA A 26 -11.62 -11.25 2.91
CA ALA A 26 -13.03 -11.58 2.84
C ALA A 26 -13.82 -10.40 2.28
N LEU A 27 -14.74 -10.70 1.36
CA LEU A 27 -15.71 -9.76 0.85
C LEU A 27 -17.12 -10.22 1.26
N PRO A 28 -18.06 -9.29 1.51
CA PRO A 28 -19.46 -9.64 1.64
C PRO A 28 -19.97 -10.34 0.38
N GLU A 29 -20.93 -11.24 0.54
CA GLU A 29 -21.54 -11.94 -0.59
C GLU A 29 -22.18 -10.94 -1.58
N GLY A 30 -21.95 -11.15 -2.88
CA GLY A 30 -22.42 -10.24 -3.93
C GLY A 30 -21.62 -8.94 -4.08
N HIS A 31 -20.59 -8.69 -3.27
CA HIS A 31 -19.72 -7.53 -3.43
C HIS A 31 -18.82 -7.68 -4.66
N LYS A 32 -18.89 -6.72 -5.59
CA LYS A 32 -18.12 -6.69 -6.85
C LYS A 32 -16.93 -5.72 -6.83
N GLY A 33 -16.68 -5.08 -5.69
CA GLY A 33 -15.49 -4.26 -5.49
C GLY A 33 -14.24 -5.12 -5.37
N GLU A 34 -13.09 -4.46 -5.43
CA GLU A 34 -11.79 -5.11 -5.39
C GLU A 34 -11.51 -5.76 -4.02
N THR A 35 -10.84 -6.92 -4.05
CA THR A 35 -10.31 -7.55 -2.85
C THR A 35 -9.17 -6.73 -2.24
N ARG A 36 -8.87 -6.96 -0.97
CA ARG A 36 -7.72 -6.32 -0.32
C ARG A 36 -6.43 -6.65 -1.06
N GLU A 37 -6.29 -7.90 -1.49
CA GLU A 37 -5.11 -8.37 -2.22
C GLU A 37 -4.97 -7.71 -3.60
N GLN A 38 -6.07 -7.49 -4.33
CA GLN A 38 -6.04 -6.77 -5.62
C GLN A 38 -5.47 -5.36 -5.45
N ARG A 39 -5.98 -4.58 -4.49
CA ARG A 39 -5.47 -3.22 -4.19
C ARG A 39 -4.00 -3.19 -3.76
N ILE A 40 -3.57 -4.20 -3.00
CA ILE A 40 -2.14 -4.34 -2.62
C ILE A 40 -1.28 -4.59 -3.86
N ARG A 41 -1.72 -5.45 -4.79
CA ARG A 41 -1.00 -5.69 -6.06
C ARG A 41 -0.88 -4.42 -6.91
N GLU A 42 -1.91 -3.59 -6.96
CA GLU A 42 -1.82 -2.30 -7.66
C GLU A 42 -0.74 -1.39 -7.07
N THR A 43 -0.66 -1.34 -5.74
CA THR A 43 0.33 -0.51 -5.03
C THR A 43 1.75 -1.07 -5.21
N ALA A 44 1.93 -2.39 -5.07
CA ALA A 44 3.21 -3.07 -5.26
C ALA A 44 3.70 -2.93 -6.71
N GLY A 45 2.82 -3.09 -7.70
CA GLY A 45 3.15 -2.90 -9.11
C GLY A 45 3.55 -1.45 -9.45
N ARG A 46 3.00 -0.46 -8.73
CA ARG A 46 3.40 0.96 -8.87
C ARG A 46 4.75 1.26 -8.22
N ARG A 47 5.04 0.72 -7.03
CA ARG A 47 6.28 0.98 -6.28
C ARG A 47 7.50 0.21 -6.80
N ALA A 48 7.31 -0.95 -7.43
CA ALA A 48 8.43 -1.69 -8.04
C ALA A 48 9.20 -0.89 -9.12
N ARG A 49 8.64 0.20 -9.64
CA ARG A 49 9.33 1.10 -10.59
C ARG A 49 10.10 2.24 -9.95
N THR A 50 9.92 2.51 -8.65
CA THR A 50 10.58 3.60 -7.92
C THR A 50 11.70 3.12 -7.02
N ASP A 51 11.79 1.81 -6.76
CA ASP A 51 12.65 1.22 -5.73
C ASP A 51 14.04 0.75 -6.26
N ASP A 52 14.50 1.29 -7.39
CA ASP A 52 15.90 1.14 -7.88
C ASP A 52 16.97 1.78 -6.96
N TYR A 53 16.55 2.31 -5.81
CA TYR A 53 17.44 2.79 -4.77
C TYR A 53 18.23 1.66 -4.09
N TRP A 54 17.66 0.46 -3.96
CA TRP A 54 18.37 -0.68 -3.35
C TRP A 54 19.27 -1.46 -4.31
N SER A 55 19.14 -1.25 -5.63
CA SER A 55 20.00 -1.90 -6.65
C SER A 55 21.30 -1.13 -6.94
N THR A 56 21.40 0.15 -6.55
CA THR A 56 22.51 1.03 -6.93
C THR A 56 23.47 1.41 -5.80
N GLY A 57 23.26 0.92 -4.58
CA GLY A 57 24.23 1.06 -3.48
C GLY A 57 24.65 2.52 -3.20
N ARG A 58 23.72 3.45 -3.29
CA ARG A 58 23.90 4.86 -2.91
C ARG A 58 22.99 5.23 -1.74
#